data_AF-A7SP03-F1
#
_entry.id   AF-A7SP03-F1
#
_cell.length_a   1.000
_cell.length_b   1.000
_cell.length_c   1.000
_cell.angle_alpha   90.00
_cell.angle_beta   90.00
_cell.angle_gamma   90.00
#
_symmetry.space_group_name_H-M   'P 1'
#
loop_
_entity.id
_entity.type
_entity.pdbx_description
1 polymer ?
#
loop_
_entity_poly.entity_id
_entity_poly.type
_entity_poly.pdbx_seq_one_letter_code
_entity_poly.pdbx_strand_id
1 'polypeptide(L)'
;FRVECLAAHNFYRALHGTTPLVWSSKLADGAQTWAEKLAASDSLTYSHERGIAENIACLWGSELTGNKVVQIWYEEEKLYNYSDPKITPETRPFCQVVWAGTRELGVGKSNTKNGKQVVVARYSPP
;
A
#
# COMPACT_ATOMS: atom_id res chain seq x y z
N PHE A 1 9.91 -1.94 9.40
CA PHE A 1 8.90 -1.31 8.52
C PHE A 1 9.33 -1.14 7.05
N ARG A 2 10.15 -0.14 6.65
CA ARG A 2 10.55 0.07 5.23
C ARG A 2 11.02 -1.20 4.51
N VAL A 3 12.02 -1.88 5.08
CA VAL A 3 12.64 -3.07 4.49
C VAL A 3 11.60 -4.19 4.32
N GLU A 4 10.76 -4.40 5.34
CA GLU A 4 9.70 -5.40 5.31
C GLU A 4 8.66 -5.09 4.23
N CYS A 5 8.19 -3.85 4.13
CA CYS A 5 7.25 -3.46 3.09
C CYS A 5 7.82 -3.74 1.70
N LEU A 6 9.06 -3.29 1.42
CA LEU A 6 9.69 -3.49 0.12
C LEU A 6 9.91 -4.99 -0.18
N ALA A 7 10.41 -5.74 0.79
CA ALA A 7 10.65 -7.18 0.64
C ALA A 7 9.36 -7.95 0.39
N ALA A 8 8.29 -7.66 1.15
CA ALA A 8 6.99 -8.30 0.98
C ALA A 8 6.36 -7.98 -0.39
N HIS A 9 6.43 -6.72 -0.85
CA HIS A 9 5.98 -6.37 -2.20
C HIS A 9 6.75 -7.18 -3.25
N ASN A 10 8.08 -7.20 -3.16
CA ASN A 10 8.91 -7.87 -4.15
C ASN A 10 8.75 -9.39 -4.13
N PHE A 11 8.45 -9.98 -2.97
CA PHE A 11 8.07 -11.38 -2.86
C PHE A 11 6.80 -11.67 -3.67
N TYR A 12 5.71 -10.93 -3.43
CA TYR A 12 4.45 -11.13 -4.16
C TYR A 12 4.57 -10.80 -5.65
N ARG A 13 5.31 -9.75 -6.01
CA ARG A 13 5.55 -9.39 -7.41
C ARG A 13 6.29 -10.46 -8.18
N ALA A 14 7.22 -11.17 -7.53
CA ALA A 14 7.91 -12.32 -8.13
C ALA A 14 6.95 -13.48 -8.44
N LEU A 15 5.96 -13.74 -7.58
CA LEU A 15 4.92 -14.76 -7.85
C LEU A 15 4.08 -14.44 -9.09
N HIS A 16 3.96 -13.16 -9.44
CA HIS A 16 3.21 -12.67 -10.61
C HIS A 16 4.11 -12.31 -11.80
N GLY A 17 5.42 -12.58 -11.72
CA GLY A 17 6.38 -12.29 -12.80
C GLY A 17 6.57 -10.80 -13.10
N THR A 18 6.32 -9.92 -12.14
CA THR A 18 6.43 -8.46 -12.32
C THR A 18 7.75 -7.91 -11.78
N THR A 19 8.24 -6.81 -12.40
CA THR A 19 9.53 -6.19 -12.05
C THR A 19 9.56 -5.79 -10.57
N PRO A 20 10.62 -6.09 -9.81
CA PRO A 20 10.72 -5.68 -8.41
C PRO A 20 10.69 -4.14 -8.28
N LEU A 21 10.07 -3.66 -7.21
CA LEU A 21 10.04 -2.25 -6.85
C LEU A 21 11.36 -1.84 -6.20
N VAL A 22 11.72 -0.58 -6.40
CA VAL A 22 12.77 0.11 -5.64
C VAL A 22 12.15 1.11 -4.66
N TRP A 23 12.85 1.38 -3.57
CA TRP A 23 12.36 2.36 -2.60
C TRP A 23 12.59 3.79 -3.08
N SER A 24 11.58 4.65 -2.98
CA SER A 24 11.69 6.08 -3.21
C SER A 24 11.44 6.84 -1.91
N SER A 25 12.46 7.55 -1.40
CA SER A 25 12.32 8.39 -0.21
C SER A 25 11.28 9.49 -0.42
N LYS A 26 11.20 10.08 -1.62
CA LYS A 26 10.19 11.09 -1.95
C LYS A 26 8.76 10.56 -1.80
N LEU A 27 8.50 9.35 -2.31
CA LEU A 27 7.18 8.71 -2.13
C LEU A 27 6.91 8.41 -0.67
N ALA A 28 7.92 8.01 0.09
CA ALA A 28 7.78 7.69 1.51
C ALA A 28 7.46 8.94 2.34
N ASP A 29 8.12 10.07 2.07
CA ASP A 29 7.86 11.34 2.75
C ASP A 29 6.43 11.82 2.50
N GLY A 30 5.97 11.70 1.24
CA GLY A 30 4.58 12.01 0.89
C GLY A 30 3.58 11.06 1.54
N ALA A 31 3.90 9.75 1.59
CA ALA A 31 3.06 8.76 2.23
C ALA A 31 2.98 8.96 3.75
N GLN A 32 4.08 9.36 4.38
CA GLN A 32 4.15 9.68 5.82
C GLN A 32 3.31 10.91 6.14
N THR A 33 3.47 11.98 5.36
CA THR A 33 2.65 13.20 5.47
C THR A 33 1.17 12.88 5.35
N TRP A 34 0.79 12.02 4.41
CA TRP A 34 -0.60 11.63 4.23
C TRP A 34 -1.10 10.75 5.39
N ALA A 35 -0.32 9.77 5.85
CA ALA A 35 -0.66 8.92 6.98
C ALA A 35 -0.93 9.74 8.25
N GLU A 36 -0.12 10.76 8.52
CA GLU A 36 -0.31 11.69 9.63
C GLU A 36 -1.61 12.50 9.50
N LYS A 37 -1.93 12.98 8.31
CA LYS A 37 -3.19 13.69 8.04
C LYS A 37 -4.42 12.80 8.26
N LEU A 38 -4.38 11.57 7.78
CA LEU A 38 -5.44 10.58 7.99
C LEU A 38 -5.58 10.25 9.48
N ALA A 39 -4.45 10.07 10.18
CA ALA A 39 -4.44 9.78 11.61
C ALA A 39 -5.00 10.94 12.46
N ALA A 40 -4.74 12.19 12.07
CA ALA A 40 -5.24 13.38 12.75
C ALA A 40 -6.74 13.64 12.52
N SER A 41 -7.25 13.30 11.33
CA SER A 41 -8.65 13.53 10.94
C SER A 41 -9.59 12.33 11.20
N ASP A 42 -9.03 11.16 11.54
CA ASP A 42 -9.73 9.87 11.64
C ASP A 42 -10.59 9.55 10.40
N SER A 43 -10.14 10.00 9.22
CA SER A 43 -10.78 9.81 7.93
C SER A 43 -9.87 8.98 7.02
N LEU A 44 -10.41 7.97 6.34
CA LEU A 44 -9.66 7.10 5.43
C LEU A 44 -9.99 7.46 3.98
N THR A 45 -9.30 8.47 3.45
CA THR A 45 -9.47 8.97 2.09
C THR A 45 -8.14 8.94 1.32
N TYR A 46 -8.23 8.74 0.01
CA TYR A 46 -7.08 8.86 -0.88
C TYR A 46 -6.71 10.34 -1.06
N SER A 47 -5.43 10.62 -1.29
CA SER A 47 -4.95 11.98 -1.54
C SER A 47 -5.34 12.50 -2.93
N HIS A 48 -5.60 11.57 -3.86
CA HIS A 48 -5.83 11.87 -5.29
C HIS A 48 -4.67 12.64 -5.94
N GLU A 49 -3.45 12.49 -5.41
CA GLU A 49 -2.25 13.11 -5.98
C GLU A 49 -1.98 12.60 -7.40
N ARG A 50 -1.88 13.51 -8.36
CA ARG A 50 -1.73 13.15 -9.78
C ARG A 50 -0.42 12.40 -10.00
N GLY A 51 -0.51 11.24 -10.66
CA GLY A 51 0.66 10.42 -11.02
C GLY A 51 1.17 9.54 -9.89
N ILE A 52 0.44 9.46 -8.78
CA ILE A 52 0.74 8.59 -7.64
C ILE A 52 -0.46 7.68 -7.41
N ALA A 53 -0.23 6.37 -7.35
CA ALA A 53 -1.23 5.43 -6.86
C ALA A 53 -1.04 5.17 -5.37
N GLU A 54 -2.10 4.78 -4.68
CA GLU A 54 -2.13 4.68 -3.22
C GLU A 54 -2.82 3.41 -2.73
N ASN A 55 -2.23 2.77 -1.72
CA ASN A 55 -2.93 1.82 -0.85
C ASN A 55 -2.96 2.37 0.58
N ILE A 56 -4.08 2.19 1.25
CA ILE A 56 -4.30 2.63 2.63
C ILE A 56 -4.73 1.42 3.44
N ALA A 57 -4.16 1.26 4.63
CA ALA A 57 -4.61 0.30 5.62
C ALA A 57 -4.83 1.02 6.95
N CYS A 58 -5.88 0.64 7.68
CA CYS A 58 -6.16 1.17 9.00
C CYS A 58 -6.71 0.06 9.88
N LEU A 59 -5.98 -0.29 10.94
CA LEU A 59 -6.36 -1.38 11.84
C LEU A 59 -6.17 -0.97 13.29
N TRP A 60 -6.99 -1.57 14.15
CA TRP A 60 -6.82 -1.59 15.59
C TRP A 60 -5.96 -2.79 15.99
N GLY A 61 -5.27 -2.69 17.13
CA GLY A 61 -4.62 -3.84 17.76
C GLY A 61 -3.10 -3.72 17.86
N SER A 62 -2.42 -4.86 17.82
CA SER A 62 -0.97 -4.96 17.95
C SER A 62 -0.23 -4.28 16.81
N GLU A 63 1.07 -4.08 17.00
CA GLU A 63 1.91 -3.38 16.05
C GLU A 63 1.85 -3.98 14.62
N LEU A 64 1.34 -3.20 13.67
CA LEU A 64 1.38 -3.50 12.25
C LEU A 64 2.82 -3.48 11.73
N THR A 65 3.34 -4.66 11.41
CA THR A 65 4.59 -4.85 10.69
C THR A 65 4.41 -4.56 9.21
N GLY A 66 5.52 -4.29 8.51
CA GLY A 66 5.48 -4.08 7.06
C GLY A 66 5.03 -5.33 6.29
N ASN A 67 5.40 -6.53 6.77
CA ASN A 67 4.95 -7.78 6.16
C ASN A 67 3.43 -7.93 6.26
N LYS A 68 2.86 -7.66 7.45
CA LYS A 68 1.43 -7.86 7.67
C LYS A 68 0.58 -6.91 6.83
N VAL A 69 0.98 -5.64 6.69
CA VAL A 69 0.20 -4.68 5.90
C VAL A 69 0.18 -5.03 4.41
N VAL A 70 1.31 -5.49 3.87
CA VAL A 70 1.40 -5.89 2.46
C VAL A 70 0.63 -7.18 2.22
N GLN A 71 0.70 -8.14 3.15
CA GLN A 71 -0.12 -9.34 3.11
C GLN A 71 -1.62 -9.02 3.05
N ILE A 72 -2.09 -8.06 3.86
CA ILE A 72 -3.50 -7.65 3.85
C ILE A 72 -3.92 -7.14 2.48
N TRP A 73 -3.13 -6.25 1.86
CA TRP A 73 -3.45 -5.78 0.51
C TRP A 73 -3.37 -6.89 -0.54
N TYR A 74 -2.44 -7.84 -0.40
CA TYR A 74 -2.29 -8.95 -1.33
C TYR A 74 -3.42 -9.98 -1.22
N GLU A 75 -3.96 -10.24 -0.02
CA GLU A 75 -5.01 -11.24 0.21
C GLU A 75 -6.33 -10.93 -0.52
N GLU A 76 -6.52 -9.69 -1.00
CA GLU A 76 -7.63 -9.33 -1.89
C GLU A 76 -7.55 -9.99 -3.27
N GLU A 77 -6.43 -10.65 -3.60
CA GLU A 77 -6.27 -11.54 -4.75
C GLU A 77 -7.37 -12.61 -4.80
N LYS A 78 -7.83 -13.08 -3.63
CA LYS A 78 -8.91 -14.09 -3.52
C LYS A 78 -10.23 -13.61 -4.12
N LEU A 79 -10.40 -12.31 -4.29
CA LEU A 79 -11.58 -11.69 -4.89
C LEU A 79 -11.38 -11.36 -6.39
N TYR A 80 -10.17 -11.55 -6.91
CA TYR A 80 -9.83 -11.22 -8.29
C TYR A 80 -10.21 -12.35 -9.26
N ASN A 81 -11.05 -12.02 -10.25
CA ASN A 81 -11.42 -12.98 -11.29
C ASN A 81 -10.43 -12.93 -12.46
N TYR A 82 -9.49 -13.87 -12.50
CA TYR A 82 -8.51 -14.00 -13.58
C TYR A 82 -9.13 -14.27 -14.96
N SER A 83 -10.33 -14.86 -15.02
CA SER A 83 -11.02 -15.16 -16.28
C SER A 83 -11.79 -13.95 -16.84
N ASP A 84 -12.06 -12.94 -16.01
CA ASP A 84 -12.72 -11.67 -16.39
C ASP A 84 -12.03 -10.51 -15.65
N PRO A 85 -10.81 -10.14 -16.09
CA PRO A 85 -9.93 -9.26 -15.34
C PRO A 85 -10.50 -7.84 -15.24
N LYS A 86 -10.93 -7.47 -14.03
CA LYS A 86 -11.48 -6.15 -13.71
C LYS A 86 -10.91 -5.65 -12.38
N ILE A 87 -10.59 -4.36 -12.32
CA ILE A 87 -10.22 -3.70 -11.07
C ILE A 87 -11.50 -3.21 -10.40
N THR A 88 -11.79 -3.75 -9.22
CA THR A 88 -12.89 -3.32 -8.36
C THR A 88 -12.35 -2.64 -7.11
N PRO A 89 -13.16 -1.90 -6.34
CA PRO A 89 -12.70 -1.31 -5.08
C PRO A 89 -12.04 -2.31 -4.12
N GLU A 90 -12.53 -3.55 -4.09
CA GLU A 90 -12.05 -4.64 -3.24
C GLU A 90 -10.71 -5.20 -3.72
N THR A 91 -10.54 -5.37 -5.04
CA THR A 91 -9.33 -5.97 -5.64
C THR A 91 -8.23 -4.95 -5.92
N ARG A 92 -8.56 -3.65 -5.93
CA ARG A 92 -7.63 -2.55 -6.21
C ARG A 92 -6.34 -2.61 -5.37
N PRO A 93 -6.37 -2.88 -4.04
CA PRO A 93 -5.16 -2.99 -3.25
C PRO A 93 -4.21 -4.08 -3.74
N PHE A 94 -4.75 -5.27 -4.04
CA PHE A 94 -4.00 -6.38 -4.62
C PHE A 94 -3.40 -5.99 -5.98
N CYS A 95 -4.23 -5.49 -6.90
CA CYS A 95 -3.79 -5.11 -8.24
C CYS A 95 -2.63 -4.11 -8.19
N GLN A 96 -2.65 -3.16 -7.24
CA GLN A 96 -1.56 -2.20 -7.10
C GLN A 96 -0.26 -2.84 -6.62
N VAL A 97 -0.30 -3.78 -5.67
CA VAL A 97 0.89 -4.50 -5.17
C VAL A 97 1.63 -5.16 -6.33
N VAL A 98 0.87 -5.79 -7.24
CA VAL A 98 1.42 -6.53 -8.39
C VAL A 98 1.39 -5.75 -9.71
N TRP A 99 1.17 -4.42 -9.67
CA TRP A 99 1.03 -3.64 -10.90
C TRP A 99 2.32 -3.63 -11.72
N ALA A 100 2.26 -4.16 -12.94
CA ALA A 100 3.44 -4.34 -13.79
C ALA A 100 4.07 -3.01 -14.24
N GLY A 101 3.31 -1.91 -14.25
CA GLY A 101 3.79 -0.57 -14.65
C GLY A 101 4.56 0.17 -13.54
N THR A 102 4.28 -0.14 -12.27
CA THR A 102 4.91 0.53 -11.13
C THR A 102 6.39 0.13 -10.99
N ARG A 103 7.22 1.08 -10.57
CA ARG A 103 8.67 0.90 -10.39
C ARG A 103 9.15 1.28 -8.99
N GLU A 104 8.53 2.28 -8.38
CA GLU A 104 8.94 2.84 -7.10
C GLU A 104 7.85 2.66 -6.05
N LEU A 105 8.29 2.46 -4.80
CA LEU A 105 7.46 2.35 -3.62
C LEU A 105 7.95 3.31 -2.53
N GLY A 106 7.03 3.98 -1.85
CA GLY A 106 7.28 4.61 -0.56
C GLY A 106 6.13 4.35 0.40
N VAL A 107 6.42 4.15 1.69
CA VAL A 107 5.40 3.81 2.69
C VAL A 107 5.60 4.65 3.94
N GLY A 108 4.50 5.21 4.43
CA GLY A 108 4.40 5.95 5.69
C GLY A 108 3.42 5.29 6.66
N LYS A 109 3.64 5.51 7.97
CA LYS A 109 2.82 4.97 9.05
C LYS A 109 2.63 6.01 10.14
N SER A 110 1.40 6.14 10.64
CA SER A 110 1.07 7.01 11.76
C SER A 110 0.02 6.37 12.66
N ASN A 111 -0.12 6.85 13.89
CA ASN A 111 -1.10 6.37 14.85
C ASN A 111 -2.13 7.46 15.14
N THR A 112 -3.42 7.12 15.15
CA THR A 112 -4.46 8.04 15.63
C THR A 112 -4.34 8.22 17.15
N LYS A 113 -4.92 9.30 17.68
CA LYS A 113 -4.99 9.54 19.15
C LYS A 113 -5.66 8.39 19.91
N ASN A 114 -6.55 7.67 19.24
CA ASN A 114 -7.30 6.57 19.84
C ASN A 114 -6.56 5.22 19.71
N GLY A 115 -5.39 5.17 19.08
CA GLY A 115 -4.56 3.96 18.99
C GLY A 115 -4.77 3.13 17.72
N LYS A 116 -5.53 3.60 16.72
CA LYS A 116 -5.54 2.98 15.38
C LYS A 116 -4.19 3.23 14.71
N GLN A 117 -3.70 2.28 13.93
CA GLN A 117 -2.53 2.45 13.10
C GLN A 117 -2.96 2.64 11.65
N VAL A 118 -2.54 3.74 11.03
CA VAL A 118 -2.78 4.09 9.63
C VAL A 118 -1.49 3.92 8.85
N VAL A 119 -1.56 3.18 7.75
CA VAL A 119 -0.44 2.97 6.83
C VAL A 119 -0.86 3.42 5.44
N VAL A 120 0.01 4.19 4.78
CA VAL A 120 -0.16 4.62 3.40
C VAL A 120 1.03 4.12 2.59
N ALA A 121 0.78 3.41 1.50
CA ALA A 121 1.79 3.10 0.49
C ALA A 121 1.50 3.93 -0.78
N ARG A 122 2.56 4.47 -1.36
CA ARG A 122 2.55 5.25 -2.60
C ARG A 122 3.42 4.59 -3.66
N TYR A 123 2.93 4.63 -4.88
CA TYR A 123 3.50 3.92 -6.02
C TYR A 123 3.68 4.87 -7.20
N SER A 124 4.79 4.73 -7.92
CA SER A 124 5.02 5.47 -9.17
C SER A 124 5.81 4.62 -10.19
N PRO A 125 5.50 4.70 -11.50
CA PRO A 125 4.25 5.19 -12.07
C PRO A 125 3.01 4.50 -11.46
N PRO A 126 1.84 5.16 -11.49
CA PRO A 126 0.62 4.64 -10.85
C PRO A 126 0.17 3.31 -11.49
#